data_AF-A0A9N9BN59-F1
#
_entry.id   AF-A0A9N9BN59-F1
#
_cell.length_a   1.000
_cell.length_b   1.000
_cell.length_c   1.000
_cell.angle_alpha   90.00
_cell.angle_beta   90.00
_cell.angle_gamma   90.00
#
_symmetry.space_group_name_H-M   'P 1'
#
loop_
_entity.id
_entity.type
_entity.pdbx_description
1 polymer ?
#
loop_
_entity_poly.entity_id
_entity_poly.type
_entity_poly.pdbx_seq_one_letter_code
_entity_poly.pdbx_strand_id
1 'polypeptide(L)'
;PEEHKYPNKKLKSSDKSDIQNETITEAEKVLQAFDLNYKYGPCVGLKRLDRWERARKFGLNPPTEVKELLLTTVGLEESIFHGRV
;
A
#
# COMPACT_ATOMS: atom_id res chain seq x y z
N PRO A 1 -5.97 11.54 -26.79
CA PRO A 1 -6.66 11.97 -25.55
C PRO A 1 -8.01 11.24 -25.44
N GLU A 2 -8.02 10.06 -24.82
CA GLU A 2 -9.27 9.43 -24.38
C GLU A 2 -9.07 8.79 -23.00
N GLU A 3 -10.06 9.06 -22.17
CA GLU A 3 -10.07 8.91 -20.73
C GLU A 3 -10.31 7.46 -20.34
N HIS A 4 -9.34 6.84 -19.66
CA HIS A 4 -9.56 5.55 -19.00
C HIS A 4 -10.42 5.75 -17.74
N LYS A 5 -11.73 5.61 -17.95
CA LYS A 5 -12.75 5.33 -16.92
C LYS A 5 -12.32 4.12 -16.09
N TYR A 6 -11.87 4.35 -14.86
CA TYR A 6 -11.91 3.34 -13.82
C TYR A 6 -13.27 3.45 -13.10
N PRO A 7 -14.06 2.37 -13.01
CA PRO A 7 -15.36 2.46 -12.37
C PRO A 7 -15.19 2.69 -10.87
N ASN A 8 -15.79 3.79 -10.40
CA ASN A 8 -15.95 4.09 -8.97
C ASN A 8 -16.72 2.97 -8.28
N LYS A 9 -16.08 2.25 -7.37
CA LYS A 9 -16.76 1.43 -6.37
C LYS A 9 -16.42 1.98 -4.99
N LYS A 10 -17.42 2.63 -4.39
CA LYS A 10 -17.42 3.10 -3.00
C LYS A 10 -17.11 1.93 -2.08
N LEU A 11 -16.08 2.02 -1.26
CA LEU A 11 -15.97 1.22 -0.03
C LEU A 11 -15.52 2.13 1.12
N LYS A 12 -16.34 2.12 2.16
CA LYS A 12 -16.12 2.78 3.44
C LYS A 12 -15.30 1.87 4.35
N SER A 13 -14.76 2.50 5.38
CA SER A 13 -13.75 2.15 6.39
C SER A 13 -14.22 1.26 7.54
N SER A 14 -13.29 0.47 8.10
CA SER A 14 -13.39 -0.12 9.46
C SER A 14 -12.04 -0.07 10.20
N ASP A 15 -11.88 0.89 11.09
CA ASP A 15 -10.71 1.18 11.93
C ASP A 15 -9.99 0.00 12.61
N LYS A 16 -8.65 0.12 12.64
CA LYS A 16 -7.78 -0.34 13.73
C LYS A 16 -6.79 0.78 14.03
N SER A 17 -7.31 1.88 14.53
CA SER A 17 -6.52 2.88 15.25
C SER A 17 -6.54 2.51 16.73
N ASP A 18 -5.68 1.59 17.15
CA ASP A 18 -5.39 1.43 18.57
C ASP A 18 -3.88 1.25 18.73
N ILE A 19 -3.23 2.39 18.97
CA ILE A 19 -2.18 2.56 19.98
C ILE A 19 -1.30 1.32 20.17
N GLN A 20 -0.41 1.05 19.21
CA GLN A 20 0.83 0.34 19.50
C GLN A 20 1.95 1.34 19.33
N ASN A 21 2.16 2.15 20.37
CA ASN A 21 3.31 3.05 20.50
C ASN A 21 4.59 2.25 20.87
N GLU A 22 4.64 0.98 20.43
CA GLU A 22 5.68 0.00 20.73
C GLU A 22 6.51 -0.17 19.46
N THR A 23 7.52 0.69 19.31
CA THR A 23 8.63 0.58 18.35
C THR A 23 8.22 0.21 16.91
N ILE A 24 7.45 1.07 16.23
CA ILE A 24 7.28 0.97 14.77
C ILE A 24 8.69 0.99 14.15
N THR A 25 9.05 -0.11 13.50
CA THR A 25 10.34 -0.26 12.83
C THR A 25 10.44 0.73 11.67
N GLU A 26 11.66 1.12 11.30
CA GLU A 26 11.84 2.04 10.17
C GLU A 26 11.26 1.46 8.87
N ALA A 27 11.36 0.13 8.70
CA ALA A 27 10.73 -0.60 7.60
C ALA A 27 9.21 -0.39 7.56
N GLU A 28 8.53 -0.52 8.70
CA GLU A 28 7.08 -0.30 8.77
C GLU A 28 6.71 1.14 8.42
N LYS A 29 7.48 2.14 8.85
CA LYS A 29 7.21 3.54 8.49
C LYS A 29 7.29 3.77 6.99
N VAL A 30 8.30 3.21 6.33
CA VAL A 30 8.46 3.28 4.87
C VAL A 30 7.26 2.62 4.17
N LEU A 31 6.85 1.43 4.63
CA LEU A 31 5.70 0.71 4.06
C LEU A 31 4.36 1.43 4.33
N GLN A 32 4.20 2.07 5.49
CA GLN A 32 3.04 2.90 5.81
C GLN A 32 2.97 4.14 4.92
N ALA A 33 4.11 4.82 4.72
CA ALA A 33 4.19 5.96 3.81
C ALA A 33 3.84 5.55 2.36
N PHE A 34 4.28 4.36 1.93
CA PHE A 34 3.88 3.79 0.65
C PHE A 34 2.37 3.52 0.59
N ASP A 35 1.78 2.98 1.66
CA ASP A 35 0.35 2.73 1.76
C ASP A 35 -0.48 4.01 1.60
N LEU A 36 -0.07 5.10 2.25
CA LEU A 36 -0.71 6.41 2.21
C LEU A 36 -0.53 7.14 0.87
N ASN A 37 0.42 6.73 0.04
CA ASN A 37 0.71 7.40 -1.22
C ASN A 37 -0.22 6.95 -2.35
N TYR A 38 -1.27 7.72 -2.61
CA TYR A 38 -2.26 7.43 -3.67
C TYR A 38 -1.71 7.44 -5.10
N LYS A 39 -0.49 7.98 -5.34
CA LYS A 39 0.15 7.99 -6.66
C LYS A 39 0.24 6.60 -7.27
N TYR A 40 0.44 5.58 -6.44
CA TYR A 40 0.67 4.19 -6.87
C TYR A 40 -0.63 3.38 -7.06
N GLY A 41 -1.78 4.04 -7.07
CA GLY A 41 -3.10 3.42 -7.20
C GLY A 41 -3.64 2.93 -5.86
N PRO A 42 -4.85 2.35 -5.80
CA PRO A 42 -5.46 1.89 -4.55
C PRO A 42 -4.67 0.72 -3.94
N CYS A 43 -4.57 0.69 -2.61
CA CYS A 43 -3.98 -0.42 -1.83
C CYS A 43 -5.00 -1.42 -1.25
N VAL A 44 -6.29 -1.12 -1.33
CA VAL A 44 -7.32 -1.96 -0.74
C VAL A 44 -7.47 -3.26 -1.56
N GLY A 45 -7.37 -4.40 -0.87
CA GLY A 45 -7.54 -5.73 -1.48
C GLY A 45 -6.36 -6.21 -2.34
N LEU A 46 -5.20 -5.55 -2.23
CA LEU A 46 -3.97 -5.96 -2.90
C LEU A 46 -2.84 -6.08 -1.88
N LYS A 47 -1.96 -7.06 -2.05
CA LYS A 47 -0.68 -7.08 -1.32
C LYS A 47 0.14 -5.86 -1.74
N ARG A 48 0.96 -5.34 -0.82
CA ARG A 48 1.86 -4.22 -1.08
C ARG A 48 2.79 -4.50 -2.27
N LEU A 49 3.23 -5.75 -2.42
CA LEU A 49 4.09 -6.17 -3.54
C LEU A 49 3.35 -6.09 -4.88
N ASP A 50 2.10 -6.55 -4.94
CA ASP A 50 1.27 -6.47 -6.15
C ASP A 50 0.99 -5.00 -6.53
N ARG A 51 0.71 -4.15 -5.55
CA ARG A 51 0.56 -2.70 -5.76
C ARG A 51 1.84 -2.07 -6.32
N TRP A 52 3.00 -2.45 -5.75
CA TRP A 52 4.30 -1.98 -6.21
C TRP A 52 4.58 -2.40 -7.65
N GLU A 53 4.35 -3.67 -7.99
CA GLU A 53 4.56 -4.17 -9.35
C GLU A 53 3.64 -3.49 -10.36
N ARG A 54 2.37 -3.27 -9.99
CA ARG A 54 1.42 -2.53 -10.80
C ARG A 54 1.93 -1.11 -11.06
N ALA A 55 2.34 -0.39 -10.02
CA ALA A 55 2.89 0.95 -10.15
C ALA A 55 4.12 1.01 -11.07
N ARG A 56 5.03 0.02 -10.97
CA ARG A 56 6.18 -0.11 -11.87
C ARG A 56 5.73 -0.35 -13.32
N LYS A 57 4.75 -1.23 -13.55
CA LYS A 57 4.19 -1.51 -14.88
C LYS A 57 3.57 -0.26 -15.52
N PHE A 58 3.02 0.64 -14.70
CA PHE A 58 2.50 1.95 -15.15
C PHE A 58 3.57 3.04 -15.30
N GLY A 59 4.85 2.74 -15.08
CA GLY A 59 5.92 3.73 -15.19
C GLY A 59 5.91 4.79 -14.10
N LEU A 60 5.24 4.54 -12.96
CA LEU A 60 5.10 5.50 -11.85
C LEU A 60 6.35 5.58 -10.96
N ASN A 61 7.36 4.75 -11.24
CA ASN A 61 8.63 4.64 -10.52
C ASN A 61 8.42 4.55 -9.00
N PRO A 62 7.82 3.46 -8.50
CA PRO A 62 7.71 3.23 -7.06
C PRO A 62 9.11 3.01 -6.44
N PRO A 63 9.34 3.37 -5.16
CA PRO A 63 10.65 3.28 -4.54
C PRO A 63 11.13 1.83 -4.44
N THR A 64 12.37 1.54 -4.84
CA THR A 64 12.92 0.16 -4.81
C THR A 64 13.02 -0.39 -3.39
N GLU A 65 13.32 0.47 -2.41
CA GLU A 65 13.38 0.12 -0.99
C GLU A 65 12.10 -0.57 -0.51
N VAL A 66 10.93 -0.12 -0.96
CA VAL A 66 9.64 -0.76 -0.62
C VAL A 66 9.64 -2.22 -1.06
N LYS A 67 10.12 -2.53 -2.26
CA LYS A 67 10.19 -3.91 -2.76
C LYS A 67 11.17 -4.75 -1.94
N GLU A 68 12.33 -4.19 -1.63
CA GLU A 68 13.37 -4.88 -0.86
C GLU A 68 12.89 -5.21 0.55
N LEU A 69 12.23 -4.25 1.21
CA LEU A 69 11.60 -4.46 2.50
C LEU A 69 10.54 -5.57 2.45
N LEU A 70 9.68 -5.57 1.42
CA LEU A 70 8.63 -6.59 1.26
C LEU A 70 9.19 -7.99 0.99
N LEU A 71 10.36 -8.10 0.35
CA LEU A 71 11.02 -9.39 0.12
C LEU A 71 11.80 -9.88 1.34
N THR A 72 12.25 -8.96 2.20
CA THR A 72 13.08 -9.28 3.37
C THR A 72 12.24 -9.52 4.63
N THR A 73 11.11 -8.84 4.76
CA THR A 73 10.27 -8.86 5.97
C THR A 73 9.02 -9.70 5.76
N VAL A 74 8.89 -10.76 6.56
CA VAL A 74 7.69 -11.60 6.56
C VAL A 74 6.62 -10.95 7.43
N GLY A 75 5.37 -10.87 6.94
CA GLY A 75 4.23 -10.35 7.71
C GLY A 75 3.88 -8.89 7.46
N LEU A 76 4.68 -8.16 6.68
CA LEU A 76 4.39 -6.77 6.25
C LEU A 76 3.87 -6.71 4.81
N GLU A 77 3.20 -7.76 4.33
CA GLU A 77 2.70 -7.82 2.96
C GLU A 77 1.38 -7.05 2.77
N GLU A 78 0.60 -6.90 3.83
CA GLU A 78 -0.75 -6.34 3.80
C GLU A 78 -0.74 -4.83 4.04
N SER A 79 -1.61 -4.10 3.35
CA SER A 79 -1.75 -2.66 3.54
C SER A 79 -2.32 -2.31 4.92
N ILE A 80 -2.04 -1.11 5.44
CA ILE A 80 -2.67 -0.62 6.69
C ILE A 80 -4.19 -0.59 6.66
N PHE A 81 -4.78 -0.60 5.47
CA PHE A 81 -6.23 -0.62 5.24
C PHE A 81 -6.79 -2.03 5.05
N HIS A 82 -5.98 -3.09 5.14
CA HIS A 82 -6.45 -4.47 5.07
C HIS A 82 -7.47 -4.74 6.19
N GLY A 83 -8.61 -5.35 5.84
CA GLY A 83 -9.67 -5.67 6.79
C GLY A 83 -10.43 -4.47 7.34
N ARG A 84 -10.17 -3.26 6.81
CA ARG A 84 -10.86 -2.02 7.16
C ARG A 84 -11.95 -1.67 6.16
N VAL A 85 -12.94 -2.54 5.98
CA VAL A 85 -14.11 -2.32 5.11
C VAL A 85 -15.41 -2.78 5.76
#